data_AF-A0A2H9ZVQ7-F1
#
_entry.id   AF-A0A2H9ZVQ7-F1
#
_cell.length_a   1.000
_cell.length_b   1.000
_cell.length_c   1.000
_cell.angle_alpha   90.00
_cell.angle_beta   90.00
_cell.angle_gamma   90.00
#
_symmetry.space_group_name_H-M   'P 1'
#
loop_
_entity.id
_entity.type
_entity.pdbx_description
1 polymer ?
#
loop_
_entity_poly.entity_id
_entity_poly.type
_entity_poly.pdbx_seq_one_letter_code
_entity_poly.pdbx_strand_id
1 'polypeptide(L)'
;MNNKCKSFLLQVLRVLITILDSSNDPTALAVACYDLSQFIQYHPAGRIIVSDLKVKDRVMRLLNHENAEVTKNALLCIQRLFLGAKYASFLHS
;
A
#
# COMPACT_ATOMS: atom_id res chain seq x y z
N MET A 1 -20.52 9.01 -2.46
CA MET A 1 -20.01 7.67 -2.84
C MET A 1 -20.94 6.61 -2.24
N ASN A 2 -21.57 5.79 -3.08
CA ASN A 2 -22.64 4.85 -2.67
C ASN A 2 -22.08 3.72 -1.76
N ASN A 3 -22.86 3.23 -0.80
CA ASN A 3 -22.41 2.24 0.21
C ASN A 3 -21.86 0.94 -0.40
N LYS A 4 -22.37 0.56 -1.57
CA LYS A 4 -21.91 -0.61 -2.33
C LYS A 4 -20.45 -0.47 -2.84
N CYS A 5 -20.08 0.74 -3.27
CA CYS A 5 -18.73 1.03 -3.77
C CYS A 5 -17.68 1.00 -2.65
N LYS A 6 -18.03 1.50 -1.46
CA LYS A 6 -17.19 1.38 -0.25
C LYS A 6 -16.94 -0.08 0.14
N SER A 7 -17.96 -0.94 0.06
CA SER A 7 -17.84 -2.36 0.38
C SER A 7 -16.89 -3.12 -0.56
N PHE A 8 -16.96 -2.83 -1.87
CA PHE A 8 -16.07 -3.46 -2.85
C PHE A 8 -14.60 -3.05 -2.65
N LEU A 9 -14.37 -1.76 -2.42
CA LEU A 9 -13.03 -1.23 -2.18
C LEU A 9 -12.36 -1.87 -0.94
N LEU A 10 -13.12 -2.05 0.14
CA LEU A 10 -12.63 -2.74 1.33
C LEU A 10 -12.27 -4.20 1.07
N GLN A 11 -13.01 -4.91 0.21
CA GLN A 11 -12.69 -6.29 -0.14
C GLN A 11 -11.36 -6.41 -0.89
N VAL A 12 -11.14 -5.54 -1.88
CA VAL A 12 -9.88 -5.52 -2.64
C VAL A 12 -8.68 -5.23 -1.71
N LEU A 13 -8.81 -4.24 -0.81
CA LEU A 13 -7.75 -3.94 0.16
C LEU A 13 -7.43 -5.13 1.06
N ARG A 14 -8.44 -5.89 1.49
CA ARG A 14 -8.22 -7.10 2.30
C ARG A 14 -7.47 -8.17 1.50
N VAL A 15 -7.73 -8.32 0.21
CA VAL A 15 -6.97 -9.25 -0.66
C VAL A 15 -5.50 -8.83 -0.75
N LEU A 16 -5.22 -7.56 -1.01
CA LEU A 16 -3.84 -7.05 -1.05
C LEU A 16 -3.12 -7.29 0.29
N ILE A 17 -3.81 -7.05 1.40
CA ILE A 17 -3.29 -7.30 2.75
C ILE A 17 -2.99 -8.79 2.98
N THR A 18 -3.86 -9.69 2.52
CA THR A 18 -3.60 -11.14 2.58
C THR A 18 -2.38 -11.51 1.78
N ILE A 19 -2.19 -10.94 0.57
CA ILE A 19 -1.00 -11.18 -0.25
C ILE A 19 0.27 -10.78 0.51
N LEU A 20 0.28 -9.63 1.20
CA LEU A 20 1.43 -9.20 2.00
C LEU A 20 1.78 -10.17 3.15
N ASP A 21 0.80 -10.89 3.68
CA ASP A 21 0.99 -11.79 4.81
C ASP A 21 1.35 -13.23 4.40
N SER A 22 0.80 -13.70 3.28
CA SER A 22 0.83 -15.13 2.94
C SER A 22 1.57 -15.48 1.66
N SER A 23 1.89 -14.50 0.81
CA SER A 23 2.60 -14.77 -0.44
C SER A 23 4.11 -14.77 -0.22
N ASN A 24 4.79 -15.71 -0.88
CA ASN A 24 6.24 -15.68 -1.06
C ASN A 24 6.64 -15.33 -2.49
N ASP A 25 5.68 -15.12 -3.39
CA ASP A 25 5.97 -14.67 -4.76
C ASP A 25 6.39 -13.19 -4.74
N PRO A 26 7.64 -12.87 -5.13
CA PRO A 26 8.13 -11.49 -5.12
C PRO A 26 7.30 -10.58 -6.02
N THR A 27 6.76 -11.09 -7.12
CA THR A 27 5.97 -10.29 -8.06
C THR A 27 4.66 -9.85 -7.41
N ALA A 28 3.92 -10.79 -6.82
CA ALA A 28 2.69 -10.49 -6.08
C ALA A 28 2.93 -9.52 -4.92
N LEU A 29 4.03 -9.67 -4.16
CA LEU A 29 4.39 -8.76 -3.07
C LEU A 29 4.70 -7.35 -3.57
N ALA A 30 5.47 -7.23 -4.65
CA ALA A 30 5.80 -5.96 -5.27
C ALA A 30 4.55 -5.23 -5.78
N VAL A 31 3.67 -5.95 -6.49
CA VAL A 31 2.40 -5.42 -7.00
C VAL A 31 1.49 -5.01 -5.85
N ALA A 32 1.34 -5.82 -4.81
CA ALA A 32 0.51 -5.47 -3.66
C ALA A 32 1.01 -4.20 -2.94
N CYS A 33 2.32 -4.06 -2.76
CA CYS A 33 2.92 -2.84 -2.20
C CYS A 33 2.65 -1.62 -3.10
N TYR A 34 2.82 -1.79 -4.41
CA TYR A 34 2.58 -0.72 -5.37
C TYR A 34 1.12 -0.27 -5.36
N ASP A 35 0.17 -1.20 -5.45
CA ASP A 35 -1.26 -0.90 -5.48
C ASP A 35 -1.74 -0.18 -4.22
N LEU A 36 -1.26 -0.62 -3.04
CA LEU A 36 -1.51 0.08 -1.78
C LEU A 36 -0.97 1.52 -1.81
N SER A 37 0.22 1.72 -2.38
CA SER A 37 0.80 3.05 -2.54
C SER A 37 -0.04 3.94 -3.47
N GLN A 38 -0.63 3.40 -4.53
CA GLN A 38 -1.51 4.15 -5.44
C GLN A 38 -2.83 4.49 -4.75
N PHE A 39 -3.39 3.54 -3.99
CA PHE A 39 -4.60 3.77 -3.21
C PHE A 39 -4.40 4.89 -2.17
N ILE A 40 -3.26 4.90 -1.46
CA ILE A 40 -2.89 5.97 -0.53
C ILE A 40 -2.79 7.32 -1.25
N GLN A 41 -2.19 7.34 -2.44
CA GLN A 41 -1.96 8.56 -3.23
C GLN A 41 -3.27 9.19 -3.73
N TYR A 42 -4.17 8.37 -4.27
CA TYR A 42 -5.31 8.87 -5.06
C TYR A 42 -6.64 8.83 -4.31
N HIS A 43 -6.79 8.02 -3.27
CA HIS A 43 -8.02 7.99 -2.50
C HIS A 43 -7.99 9.05 -1.39
N PRO A 44 -8.98 9.95 -1.29
CA PRO A 44 -8.97 11.04 -0.29
C PRO A 44 -8.84 10.57 1.16
N ALA A 45 -9.44 9.43 1.49
CA ALA A 45 -9.34 8.80 2.81
C ALA A 45 -8.32 7.64 2.85
N GLY A 46 -7.49 7.49 1.81
CA GLY A 46 -6.61 6.33 1.61
C GLY A 46 -5.73 6.06 2.83
N ARG A 47 -5.02 7.09 3.31
CA ARG A 47 -4.16 7.00 4.50
C ARG A 47 -4.89 6.56 5.76
N ILE A 48 -6.08 7.11 6.02
CA ILE A 48 -6.87 6.77 7.20
C ILE A 48 -7.25 5.29 7.12
N ILE A 49 -7.80 4.87 5.98
CA ILE A 49 -8.25 3.49 5.76
C ILE A 49 -7.09 2.49 5.90
N VAL A 50 -5.95 2.72 5.26
CA VAL A 50 -4.82 1.78 5.37
C VAL A 50 -4.17 1.78 6.77
N SER A 51 -4.26 2.89 7.50
CA SER A 51 -3.81 2.97 8.90
C SER A 51 -4.71 2.14 9.80
N ASP A 52 -6.03 2.25 9.64
CA ASP A 52 -7.02 1.45 10.38
C ASP A 52 -6.85 -0.06 10.11
N LEU A 53 -6.47 -0.40 8.88
CA LEU A 53 -6.19 -1.78 8.47
C LEU A 53 -4.78 -2.27 8.87
N LYS A 54 -3.98 -1.45 9.57
CA LYS A 54 -2.62 -1.77 10.03
C LYS A 54 -1.69 -2.23 8.90
N VAL A 55 -1.83 -1.63 7.72
CA VAL A 55 -1.01 -1.96 6.54
C VAL A 55 0.46 -1.62 6.77
N LYS A 56 0.75 -0.55 7.52
CA LYS A 56 2.10 -0.08 7.83
C LYS A 56 3.02 -1.20 8.29
N ASP A 57 2.61 -1.93 9.33
CA ASP A 57 3.45 -2.93 9.99
C ASP A 57 3.76 -4.10 9.05
N ARG A 58 2.84 -4.39 8.11
CA ARG A 58 2.99 -5.46 7.10
C ARG A 58 4.01 -5.04 6.05
N VAL A 59 3.84 -3.84 5.48
CA VAL A 59 4.75 -3.32 4.45
C VAL A 59 6.15 -3.05 5.02
N MET A 60 6.29 -2.59 6.27
CA MET A 60 7.60 -2.37 6.88
C MET A 60 8.46 -3.64 6.96
N ARG A 61 7.85 -4.83 7.06
CA ARG A 61 8.59 -6.11 7.04
C ARG A 61 9.23 -6.41 5.70
N LEU A 62 8.70 -5.83 4.62
CA LEU A 62 9.17 -6.03 3.24
C LEU A 62 10.26 -5.04 2.82
N LEU A 63 10.65 -4.09 3.69
CA LEU A 63 11.69 -3.10 3.39
C LEU A 63 13.10 -3.71 3.27
N ASN A 64 13.32 -4.88 3.83
CA ASN A 64 14.60 -5.61 3.75
C ASN A 64 14.46 -6.91 2.94
N HIS A 65 13.49 -6.96 2.00
CA HIS A 65 13.28 -8.13 1.16
C HIS A 65 14.44 -8.31 0.17
N GLU A 66 14.82 -9.57 -0.12
CA GLU A 66 15.94 -9.90 -1.01
C GLU A 66 15.71 -9.40 -2.44
N ASN A 67 14.46 -9.43 -2.90
CA ASN A 67 14.07 -8.89 -4.19
C ASN A 67 14.00 -7.36 -4.14
N ALA A 68 14.79 -6.70 -4.99
CA ALA A 68 14.88 -5.25 -5.06
C ALA A 68 13.57 -4.55 -5.45
N GLU A 69 12.72 -5.18 -6.26
CA GLU A 69 11.44 -4.61 -6.68
C GLU A 69 10.42 -4.60 -5.54
N VAL A 70 10.40 -5.65 -4.72
CA VAL A 70 9.61 -5.68 -3.48
C VAL A 70 10.05 -4.54 -2.56
N THR A 71 11.35 -4.43 -2.30
CA THR A 71 11.90 -3.38 -1.44
C THR A 71 11.59 -1.97 -1.97
N LYS A 72 11.75 -1.74 -3.27
CA LYS A 72 11.41 -0.47 -3.93
C LYS A 72 9.94 -0.09 -3.72
N ASN A 73 9.02 -1.01 -3.99
CA ASN A 73 7.58 -0.74 -3.90
C ASN A 73 7.11 -0.63 -2.45
N ALA A 74 7.67 -1.41 -1.53
CA ALA A 74 7.42 -1.30 -0.10
C ALA A 74 7.86 0.08 0.43
N LEU A 75 9.05 0.54 0.03
CA LEU A 75 9.57 1.86 0.41
C LEU A 75 8.66 2.98 -0.11
N LEU A 76 8.26 2.92 -1.38
CA LEU A 76 7.32 3.88 -1.97
C LEU A 76 6.00 3.94 -1.19
N CYS A 77 5.43 2.77 -0.86
CA CYS A 77 4.20 2.69 -0.08
C CYS A 77 4.34 3.33 1.31
N ILE A 78 5.45 3.04 2.01
CA ILE A 78 5.75 3.63 3.32
C ILE A 78 5.92 5.15 3.23
N GLN A 79 6.70 5.63 2.25
CA GLN A 79 6.90 7.07 2.04
C GLN A 79 5.57 7.79 1.84
N ARG A 80 4.66 7.25 1.00
CA ARG A 80 3.34 7.86 0.77
C ARG A 80 2.41 7.80 1.99
N LEU A 81 2.60 6.80 2.85
CA LEU A 81 1.86 6.68 4.10
C LEU A 81 2.25 7.77 5.10
N PHE A 82 3.54 8.04 5.24
CA PHE A 82 4.07 9.01 6.21
C PHE A 82 4.10 10.45 5.72
N LEU A 83 4.38 10.67 4.43
CA LEU A 83 4.56 12.00 3.89
C LEU A 83 3.20 12.60 3.49
N GLY A 84 2.86 13.75 4.07
CA GLY A 84 1.64 14.52 3.75
C GLY A 84 1.48 14.79 2.24
N ALA A 85 0.28 15.16 1.77
CA ALA A 85 0.01 15.35 0.33
C ALA A 85 0.98 16.35 -0.35
N LYS A 86 1.46 17.35 0.40
CA LYS A 86 2.49 18.32 -0.02
C LYS A 86 3.87 17.73 -0.28
N TYR A 87 4.21 16.62 0.36
CA TYR A 87 5.53 15.99 0.25
C TYR A 87 5.54 14.87 -0.80
N ALA A 88 4.40 14.20 -1.00
CA ALA A 88 4.24 13.18 -2.03
C ALA A 88 4.41 13.72 -3.46
N SER A 89 4.12 15.00 -3.70
CA SER A 89 4.37 15.66 -5.00
C SER A 89 5.85 15.77 -5.37
N PHE A 90 6.76 15.76 -4.39
CA PHE A 90 8.22 15.77 -4.63
C PHE A 90 8.79 14.39 -4.95
N LEU A 91 8.03 13.31 -4.73
CA LEU A 91 8.46 11.95 -5.11
C LEU A 91 8.14 11.61 -6.57
N HIS A 92 7.47 12.52 -7.28
CA HIS A 92 7.11 12.37 -8.70
C HIS A 92 8.03 13.16 -9.64
N SER A 93 9.06 13.84 -9.10
CA SER A 93 10.08 14.59 -9.85
C SER A 93 11.35 13.78 -10.04
#